data_AF-A0A7S6M6V2-F1
#
_entry.id   AF-A0A7S6M6V2-F1
#
_cell.length_a   1.000
_cell.length_b   1.000
_cell.length_c   1.000
_cell.angle_alpha   90.00
_cell.angle_beta   90.00
_cell.angle_gamma   90.00
#
_symmetry.space_group_name_H-M   'P 1'
#
loop_
_entity.id
_entity.type
_entity.pdbx_description
1 polymer ?
#
loop_
_entity_poly.entity_id
_entity_poly.type
_entity_poly.pdbx_seq_one_letter_code
_entity_poly.pdbx_strand_id
1 'polypeptide(L)'
;MKVIHRLFVPSTRRPMGAAAILGVVASHATFAAASTTTFDHGNEGWGVFFDNDGVLGDFLESDGGAPGAHLRWRMVDTFGCTLRNDANEDVIGDYGRWSSPVELGIDVQVGEISFFGSPVARNLIVELVDYHDPDADYPWSSVWFNLGEMSADQTADWTRFSIVIDDPVTGSLPPGWGGAGAEDPNTFEPTLPPGRTFASVLANVEEIRFTTFEPGYFYGFTNFELRFDNPTVSALAAPILGDMNCDGVFNNFDIDPFVLALVDPPTYELTYPECSILRGDINGDGEFNNFDIDPFVACVLNLGCP
;
A
#
# COMPACT_ATOMS: atom_id res chain seq x y z
N MET A 1 55.07 17.43 -63.27
CA MET A 1 54.72 18.46 -64.28
C MET A 1 53.55 19.28 -63.73
N LYS A 2 53.74 20.59 -63.60
CA LYS A 2 52.81 21.68 -63.16
C LYS A 2 52.34 21.77 -61.69
N VAL A 3 52.99 22.71 -60.99
CA VAL A 3 52.50 23.52 -59.87
C VAL A 3 51.51 24.57 -60.40
N ILE A 4 50.36 24.83 -59.74
CA ILE A 4 49.67 26.14 -59.78
C ILE A 4 48.98 26.44 -58.42
N HIS A 5 48.99 27.74 -58.10
CA HIS A 5 48.75 28.50 -56.88
C HIS A 5 47.38 28.46 -56.16
N ARG A 6 47.47 28.81 -54.87
CA ARG A 6 46.40 29.35 -54.00
C ARG A 6 45.62 30.51 -54.65
N LEU A 7 44.31 30.56 -54.36
CA LEU A 7 43.54 31.81 -54.27
C LEU A 7 42.58 31.70 -53.07
N PHE A 8 42.76 32.61 -52.12
CA PHE A 8 41.92 32.82 -50.95
C PHE A 8 41.01 34.01 -51.27
N VAL A 9 39.69 33.85 -51.13
CA VAL A 9 38.71 34.96 -51.18
C VAL A 9 37.72 34.75 -50.03
N PRO A 10 37.41 35.78 -49.21
CA PRO A 10 36.63 35.63 -47.99
C PRO A 10 35.12 35.65 -48.26
N SER A 11 34.37 34.82 -47.54
CA SER A 11 32.91 34.81 -47.53
C SER A 11 32.40 35.12 -46.12
N THR A 12 31.84 36.31 -45.97
CA THR A 12 31.11 36.78 -44.80
C THR A 12 29.91 35.87 -44.48
N ARG A 13 29.84 35.33 -43.26
CA ARG A 13 28.61 34.77 -42.71
C ARG A 13 28.19 35.52 -41.45
N ARG A 14 26.93 35.97 -41.49
CA ARG A 14 26.17 36.69 -40.46
C ARG A 14 26.02 35.86 -39.18
N PRO A 15 25.79 36.49 -38.01
CA PRO A 15 25.46 35.77 -36.79
C PRO A 15 24.02 35.22 -36.91
N MET A 16 23.85 33.90 -36.81
CA MET A 16 22.54 33.31 -36.53
C MET A 16 22.34 33.34 -35.03
N GLY A 17 21.34 34.09 -34.58
CA GLY A 17 20.91 34.16 -33.20
C GLY A 17 20.43 32.80 -32.70
N ALA A 18 20.79 32.50 -31.46
CA ALA A 18 20.27 31.38 -30.71
C ALA A 18 18.76 31.53 -30.53
N ALA A 19 17.98 30.63 -31.11
CA ALA A 19 16.61 30.38 -30.67
C ALA A 19 16.67 29.24 -29.66
N ALA A 20 16.73 29.58 -28.37
CA ALA A 20 16.50 28.62 -27.30
C ALA A 20 15.01 28.25 -27.35
N ILE A 21 14.72 27.06 -27.89
CA ILE A 21 13.41 26.45 -27.74
C ILE A 21 13.37 25.95 -26.29
N LEU A 22 12.73 26.72 -25.40
CA LEU A 22 12.30 26.22 -24.10
C LEU A 22 11.23 25.15 -24.39
N GLY A 23 11.66 23.90 -24.49
CA GLY A 23 10.74 22.78 -24.37
C GLY A 23 10.23 22.79 -22.93
N VAL A 24 8.96 23.15 -22.74
CA VAL A 24 8.25 22.82 -21.51
C VAL A 24 8.21 21.30 -21.46
N VAL A 25 9.12 20.71 -20.70
CA VAL A 25 8.98 19.32 -20.30
C VAL A 25 7.83 19.34 -19.31
N ALA A 26 6.63 18.94 -19.76
CA ALA A 26 5.59 18.53 -18.84
C ALA A 26 6.18 17.33 -18.09
N SER A 27 6.64 17.58 -16.87
CA SER A 27 6.95 16.57 -15.88
C SER A 27 5.66 15.79 -15.66
N HIS A 28 5.52 14.68 -16.38
CA HIS A 28 4.54 13.67 -16.04
C HIS A 28 5.06 13.11 -14.72
N ALA A 29 4.33 13.36 -13.63
CA ALA A 29 4.48 12.57 -12.44
C ALA A 29 4.30 11.12 -12.88
N THR A 30 5.38 10.35 -12.89
CA THR A 30 5.31 8.90 -13.01
C THR A 30 4.66 8.42 -11.73
N PHE A 31 3.36 8.17 -11.76
CA PHE A 31 2.70 7.41 -10.71
C PHE A 31 3.46 6.09 -10.58
N ALA A 32 3.94 5.78 -9.38
CA ALA A 32 4.56 4.50 -9.11
C ALA A 32 3.53 3.41 -9.41
N ALA A 33 3.93 2.42 -10.21
CA ALA A 33 3.05 1.35 -10.61
C ALA A 33 2.59 0.55 -9.38
N ALA A 34 1.30 0.28 -9.28
CA ALA A 34 0.76 -0.74 -8.38
C ALA A 34 1.51 -2.06 -8.60
N SER A 35 2.05 -2.65 -7.54
CA SER A 35 2.57 -4.01 -7.59
C SER A 35 1.49 -4.96 -7.10
N THR A 36 0.71 -5.49 -8.05
CA THR A 36 -0.21 -6.60 -7.80
C THR A 36 0.33 -7.85 -8.49
N THR A 37 0.60 -8.89 -7.70
CA THR A 37 1.02 -10.19 -8.24
C THR A 37 -0.20 -11.02 -8.56
N THR A 38 -0.48 -11.27 -9.84
CA THR A 38 -1.59 -12.15 -10.28
C THR A 38 -1.18 -13.63 -10.35
N PHE A 39 0.07 -13.93 -10.02
CA PHE A 39 0.67 -15.25 -10.11
C PHE A 39 0.78 -15.86 -11.53
N ASP A 40 0.25 -15.20 -12.57
CA ASP A 40 0.30 -15.66 -13.97
C ASP A 40 1.72 -15.70 -14.53
N HIS A 41 2.65 -15.01 -13.87
CA HIS A 41 4.07 -14.95 -14.22
C HIS A 41 4.97 -15.64 -13.17
N GLY A 42 4.37 -16.49 -12.33
CA GLY A 42 5.03 -17.18 -11.23
C GLY A 42 4.83 -16.47 -9.91
N ASN A 43 5.60 -16.89 -8.91
CA ASN A 43 5.40 -16.45 -7.53
C ASN A 43 5.84 -15.01 -7.23
N GLU A 44 6.72 -14.41 -8.06
CA GLU A 44 7.19 -13.02 -7.90
C GLU A 44 7.72 -12.67 -6.48
N GLY A 45 8.38 -13.66 -5.84
CA GLY A 45 8.91 -13.56 -4.48
C GLY A 45 7.92 -13.93 -3.37
N TRP A 46 6.64 -14.11 -3.68
CA TRP A 46 5.63 -14.54 -2.72
C TRP A 46 5.68 -16.04 -2.47
N GLY A 47 5.53 -16.44 -1.21
CA GLY A 47 5.42 -17.85 -0.85
C GLY A 47 5.09 -18.04 0.62
N VAL A 48 4.59 -19.23 0.95
CA VAL A 48 4.42 -19.66 2.35
C VAL A 48 5.58 -20.55 2.76
N PHE A 49 5.98 -21.49 1.90
CA PHE A 49 7.16 -22.35 2.08
C PHE A 49 7.90 -22.50 0.76
N PHE A 50 9.14 -22.02 0.66
CA PHE A 50 9.89 -22.14 -0.60
C PHE A 50 10.26 -23.59 -0.99
N ASP A 51 10.08 -24.55 -0.08
CA ASP A 51 10.34 -25.98 -0.28
C ASP A 51 9.04 -26.81 -0.10
N ASN A 52 8.57 -27.46 -1.17
CA ASN A 52 7.34 -28.27 -1.19
C ASN A 52 7.66 -29.76 -1.46
N ASP A 53 7.02 -30.68 -0.72
CA ASP A 53 7.17 -32.13 -0.85
C ASP A 53 6.20 -32.79 -1.86
N GLY A 54 5.35 -31.98 -2.49
CA GLY A 54 4.31 -32.36 -3.46
C GLY A 54 2.97 -32.75 -2.83
N VAL A 55 2.84 -32.73 -1.50
CA VAL A 55 1.62 -33.14 -0.76
C VAL A 55 1.12 -32.04 0.18
N LEU A 56 2.04 -31.33 0.84
CA LEU A 56 1.77 -30.18 1.71
C LEU A 56 2.70 -29.02 1.35
N GLY A 57 2.24 -27.79 1.59
CA GLY A 57 2.96 -26.58 1.21
C GLY A 57 2.12 -25.64 0.35
N ASP A 58 2.78 -24.71 -0.33
CA ASP A 58 2.18 -23.80 -1.31
C ASP A 58 2.33 -24.33 -2.73
N PHE A 59 1.27 -24.20 -3.51
CA PHE A 59 1.12 -24.74 -4.84
C PHE A 59 0.66 -23.60 -5.74
N LEU A 60 1.46 -23.29 -6.74
CA LEU A 60 1.06 -22.38 -7.80
C LEU A 60 0.09 -23.12 -8.73
N GLU A 61 -1.19 -22.75 -8.70
CA GLU A 61 -2.22 -23.29 -9.57
C GLU A 61 -2.48 -22.30 -10.70
N SER A 62 -2.51 -22.78 -11.94
CA SER A 62 -2.56 -21.93 -13.15
C SER A 62 -3.93 -21.34 -13.48
N ASP A 63 -4.97 -21.76 -12.75
CA ASP A 63 -6.35 -21.35 -12.93
C ASP A 63 -7.11 -21.36 -11.59
N GLY A 64 -8.34 -20.81 -11.58
CA GLY A 64 -9.19 -20.76 -10.39
C GLY A 64 -8.97 -19.56 -9.46
N GLY A 65 -8.01 -18.68 -9.78
CA GLY A 65 -7.79 -17.38 -9.15
C GLY A 65 -8.88 -16.35 -9.46
N ALA A 66 -8.64 -15.11 -9.08
CA ALA A 66 -9.55 -13.97 -9.14
C ALA A 66 -9.06 -12.82 -10.04
N PRO A 67 -8.91 -13.00 -11.37
CA PRO A 67 -8.93 -14.23 -12.16
C PRO A 67 -7.50 -14.78 -12.39
N GLY A 68 -7.39 -16.02 -12.87
CA GLY A 68 -6.13 -16.54 -13.40
C GLY A 68 -5.45 -17.52 -12.45
N ALA A 69 -4.12 -17.45 -12.37
CA ALA A 69 -3.34 -18.25 -11.45
C ALA A 69 -3.51 -17.79 -9.99
N HIS A 70 -3.18 -18.66 -9.04
CA HIS A 70 -3.18 -18.31 -7.61
C HIS A 70 -2.26 -19.24 -6.81
N LEU A 71 -1.92 -18.85 -5.57
CA LEU A 71 -1.22 -19.73 -4.63
C LEU A 71 -2.21 -20.44 -3.71
N ARG A 72 -2.32 -21.76 -3.83
CA ARG A 72 -3.01 -22.59 -2.83
C ARG A 72 -2.02 -23.08 -1.79
N TRP A 73 -2.32 -22.90 -0.52
CA TRP A 73 -1.55 -23.47 0.58
C TRP A 73 -2.38 -24.46 1.40
N ARG A 74 -1.79 -25.62 1.70
CA ARG A 74 -2.45 -26.64 2.52
C ARG A 74 -1.47 -27.23 3.53
N MET A 75 -1.91 -27.25 4.79
CA MET A 75 -1.15 -27.86 5.87
C MET A 75 -2.05 -28.42 6.97
N VAL A 76 -1.62 -29.52 7.58
CA VAL A 76 -2.29 -30.13 8.74
C VAL A 76 -1.43 -29.95 9.97
N ASP A 77 -2.07 -29.85 11.14
CA ASP A 77 -1.41 -29.71 12.45
C ASP A 77 -0.32 -28.63 12.47
N THR A 78 -0.66 -27.40 12.06
CA THR A 78 0.21 -26.22 12.15
C THR A 78 -0.39 -25.14 13.03
N PHE A 79 0.42 -24.20 13.53
CA PHE A 79 -0.06 -23.10 14.37
C PHE A 79 -0.70 -21.97 13.55
N GLY A 80 -0.33 -21.84 12.28
CA GLY A 80 -0.78 -20.75 11.42
C GLY A 80 -0.20 -20.80 10.02
N CYS A 81 -0.47 -19.75 9.27
CA CYS A 81 0.01 -19.52 7.90
C CYS A 81 0.62 -18.14 7.80
N THR A 82 1.70 -18.00 7.02
CA THR A 82 2.28 -16.71 6.66
C THR A 82 2.65 -16.74 5.19
N LEU A 83 1.86 -16.08 4.34
CA LEU A 83 2.31 -15.71 3.01
C LEU A 83 3.21 -14.49 3.12
N ARG A 84 4.40 -14.53 2.53
CA ARG A 84 5.37 -13.44 2.65
C ARG A 84 6.13 -13.15 1.36
N ASN A 85 6.72 -11.97 1.31
CA ASN A 85 7.69 -11.58 0.30
C ASN A 85 8.83 -10.78 0.95
N ASP A 86 10.06 -11.23 0.73
CA ASP A 86 11.31 -10.65 1.26
C ASP A 86 12.34 -10.37 0.15
N ALA A 87 11.91 -10.45 -1.12
CA ALA A 87 12.82 -10.38 -2.27
C ALA A 87 12.39 -9.40 -3.36
N ASN A 88 11.09 -9.11 -3.48
CA ASN A 88 10.58 -8.24 -4.54
C ASN A 88 10.64 -6.76 -4.12
N GLU A 89 11.59 -6.02 -4.71
CA GLU A 89 11.83 -4.59 -4.45
C GLU A 89 10.63 -3.69 -4.77
N ASP A 90 9.66 -4.15 -5.57
CA ASP A 90 8.44 -3.38 -5.85
C ASP A 90 7.49 -3.38 -4.64
N VAL A 91 7.56 -4.40 -3.77
CA VAL A 91 6.69 -4.54 -2.58
C VAL A 91 7.40 -4.28 -1.25
N ILE A 92 8.74 -4.37 -1.19
CA ILE A 92 9.54 -4.09 0.02
C ILE A 92 10.32 -2.76 -0.14
N GLY A 93 11.12 -2.39 0.86
CA GLY A 93 11.94 -1.17 0.88
C GLY A 93 11.31 0.00 1.63
N ASP A 94 11.68 1.23 1.25
CA ASP A 94 11.21 2.48 1.86
C ASP A 94 9.81 2.85 1.36
N TYR A 95 8.77 2.71 2.19
CA TYR A 95 7.39 3.04 1.83
C TYR A 95 7.13 4.56 1.76
N GLY A 96 8.02 5.39 2.32
CA GLY A 96 7.98 6.84 2.15
C GLY A 96 8.30 7.29 0.72
N ARG A 97 8.90 6.42 -0.10
CA ARG A 97 9.31 6.71 -1.49
C ARG A 97 8.19 7.21 -2.38
N TRP A 98 6.94 6.84 -2.07
CA TRP A 98 5.78 7.17 -2.89
C TRP A 98 5.18 8.54 -2.57
N SER A 99 5.47 9.12 -1.39
CA SER A 99 4.90 10.40 -0.95
C SER A 99 3.38 10.49 -1.14
N SER A 100 2.70 9.35 -0.96
CA SER A 100 1.27 9.16 -1.16
C SER A 100 0.77 8.05 -0.23
N PRO A 101 -0.55 7.88 -0.04
CA PRO A 101 -1.06 6.72 0.65
C PRO A 101 -0.66 5.43 -0.08
N VAL A 102 -0.59 4.35 0.70
CA VAL A 102 -0.20 3.03 0.20
C VAL A 102 -1.29 2.03 0.54
N GLU A 103 -1.90 1.40 -0.46
CA GLU A 103 -2.77 0.26 -0.26
C GLU A 103 -1.94 -1.01 -0.08
N LEU A 104 -2.25 -1.76 0.98
CA LEU A 104 -1.84 -3.14 1.16
C LEU A 104 -3.08 -4.01 1.11
N GLY A 105 -3.06 -5.08 0.33
CA GLY A 105 -4.17 -6.01 0.34
C GLY A 105 -3.89 -7.32 -0.34
N ILE A 106 -4.82 -8.25 -0.20
CA ILE A 106 -4.74 -9.61 -0.73
C ILE A 106 -6.15 -10.16 -0.93
N ASP A 107 -6.33 -10.98 -1.97
CA ASP A 107 -7.53 -11.79 -2.13
C ASP A 107 -7.30 -13.16 -1.50
N VAL A 108 -8.25 -13.60 -0.68
CA VAL A 108 -8.16 -14.86 0.04
C VAL A 108 -9.42 -15.69 -0.22
N GLN A 109 -9.23 -16.99 -0.42
CA GLN A 109 -10.29 -17.98 -0.39
C GLN A 109 -9.93 -19.08 0.62
N VAL A 110 -10.86 -19.41 1.50
CA VAL A 110 -10.71 -20.41 2.55
C VAL A 110 -11.48 -21.67 2.17
N GLY A 111 -10.74 -22.75 1.91
CA GLY A 111 -11.30 -24.09 1.79
C GLY A 111 -11.50 -24.76 3.16
N GLU A 112 -10.54 -24.58 4.07
CA GLU A 112 -10.59 -25.13 5.42
C GLU A 112 -9.80 -24.27 6.40
N ILE A 113 -10.39 -24.04 7.57
CA ILE A 113 -9.66 -23.73 8.81
C ILE A 113 -10.34 -24.56 9.90
N SER A 114 -9.67 -25.60 10.40
CA SER A 114 -10.29 -26.52 11.36
C SER A 114 -9.39 -26.84 12.55
N PHE A 115 -9.96 -26.76 13.75
CA PHE A 115 -9.31 -27.09 15.01
C PHE A 115 -9.98 -28.33 15.60
N PHE A 116 -9.23 -29.41 15.76
CA PHE A 116 -9.77 -30.73 16.13
C PHE A 116 -10.98 -31.15 15.26
N GLY A 117 -10.92 -30.86 13.95
CA GLY A 117 -11.97 -31.19 12.98
C GLY A 117 -13.23 -30.34 13.07
N SER A 118 -13.27 -29.33 13.93
CA SER A 118 -14.34 -28.33 13.97
C SER A 118 -13.91 -27.08 13.20
N PRO A 119 -14.75 -26.53 12.31
CA PRO A 119 -14.47 -25.26 11.65
C PRO A 119 -14.24 -24.16 12.69
N VAL A 120 -13.19 -23.36 12.49
CA VAL A 120 -12.88 -22.18 13.29
C VAL A 120 -12.47 -21.04 12.38
N ALA A 121 -12.44 -19.82 12.93
CA ALA A 121 -11.98 -18.64 12.22
C ALA A 121 -10.56 -18.24 12.66
N ARG A 122 -9.90 -17.42 11.83
CA ARG A 122 -8.63 -16.76 12.14
C ARG A 122 -8.67 -15.33 11.64
N ASN A 123 -8.02 -14.43 12.36
CA ASN A 123 -7.73 -13.10 11.84
C ASN A 123 -6.65 -13.18 10.75
N LEU A 124 -6.76 -12.32 9.76
CA LEU A 124 -5.72 -12.08 8.77
C LEU A 124 -5.01 -10.78 9.12
N ILE A 125 -3.71 -10.87 9.34
CA ILE A 125 -2.84 -9.77 9.73
C ILE A 125 -1.96 -9.42 8.54
N VAL A 126 -1.87 -8.13 8.21
CA VAL A 126 -0.74 -7.63 7.41
C VAL A 126 0.34 -7.12 8.35
N GLU A 127 1.57 -7.55 8.16
CA GLU A 127 2.73 -7.17 8.97
C GLU A 127 3.88 -6.73 8.06
N LEU A 128 4.48 -5.58 8.38
CA LEU A 128 5.65 -5.00 7.71
C LEU A 128 6.85 -5.08 8.66
N VAL A 129 7.90 -5.78 8.26
CA VAL A 129 9.00 -6.19 9.13
C VAL A 129 10.29 -5.51 8.73
N ASP A 130 11.02 -5.00 9.72
CA ASP A 130 12.38 -4.44 9.62
C ASP A 130 13.31 -5.27 10.52
N TYR A 131 14.36 -5.88 9.94
CA TYR A 131 15.38 -6.65 10.66
C TYR A 131 16.60 -5.80 11.07
N HIS A 132 16.64 -4.52 10.72
CA HIS A 132 17.78 -3.63 10.89
C HIS A 132 17.95 -3.04 12.31
N ASP A 133 17.41 -3.69 13.34
CA ASP A 133 17.43 -3.15 14.71
C ASP A 133 18.40 -3.90 15.65
N PRO A 134 19.49 -3.24 16.12
CA PRO A 134 20.43 -3.85 17.05
C PRO A 134 19.96 -3.91 18.52
N ASP A 135 18.88 -3.21 18.89
CA ASP A 135 18.46 -3.01 20.29
C ASP A 135 17.06 -3.56 20.61
N ALA A 136 16.43 -4.30 19.70
CA ALA A 136 15.15 -4.97 19.93
C ALA A 136 15.32 -6.23 20.79
N ASP A 137 14.36 -6.50 21.68
CA ASP A 137 14.32 -7.75 22.46
C ASP A 137 14.08 -8.97 21.55
N TYR A 138 13.48 -8.72 20.39
CA TYR A 138 13.23 -9.67 19.32
C TYR A 138 14.18 -9.42 18.13
N PRO A 139 14.42 -10.40 17.25
CA PRO A 139 15.33 -10.24 16.12
C PRO A 139 14.82 -9.30 15.00
N TRP A 140 13.70 -8.61 15.22
CA TRP A 140 13.05 -7.72 14.27
C TRP A 140 12.17 -6.69 15.00
N SER A 141 11.85 -5.59 14.31
CA SER A 141 10.77 -4.66 14.64
C SER A 141 9.71 -4.69 13.54
N SER A 142 8.42 -4.62 13.88
CA SER A 142 7.36 -4.61 12.88
C SER A 142 6.19 -3.72 13.27
N VAL A 143 5.41 -3.37 12.26
CA VAL A 143 4.07 -2.80 12.45
C VAL A 143 3.06 -3.72 11.77
N TRP A 144 1.89 -3.84 12.38
CA TRP A 144 0.88 -4.80 11.94
C TRP A 144 -0.53 -4.23 12.04
N PHE A 145 -1.42 -4.74 11.19
CA PHE A 145 -2.83 -4.38 11.18
C PHE A 145 -3.69 -5.63 10.97
N ASN A 146 -4.78 -5.73 11.72
CA ASN A 146 -5.76 -6.80 11.56
C ASN A 146 -6.78 -6.44 10.46
N LEU A 147 -6.66 -7.10 9.30
CA LEU A 147 -7.52 -6.86 8.14
C LEU A 147 -8.94 -7.43 8.31
N GLY A 148 -9.14 -8.30 9.30
CA GLY A 148 -10.42 -8.92 9.60
C GLY A 148 -10.34 -10.43 9.78
N GLU A 149 -11.48 -11.02 10.10
CA GLU A 149 -11.64 -12.45 10.32
C GLU A 149 -11.90 -13.19 8.99
N MET A 150 -11.27 -14.35 8.81
CA MET A 150 -11.52 -15.28 7.72
C MET A 150 -11.92 -16.66 8.25
N SER A 151 -12.86 -17.31 7.54
CA SER A 151 -13.37 -18.64 7.88
C SER A 151 -13.88 -19.35 6.62
N ALA A 152 -14.05 -20.67 6.70
CA ALA A 152 -14.60 -21.45 5.60
C ALA A 152 -16.05 -21.08 5.24
N ASP A 153 -16.79 -20.43 6.15
CA ASP A 153 -18.18 -20.02 5.91
C ASP A 153 -18.27 -18.59 5.34
N GLN A 154 -17.40 -17.68 5.77
CA GLN A 154 -17.43 -16.26 5.36
C GLN A 154 -16.51 -15.95 4.17
N THR A 155 -15.51 -16.80 3.94
CA THR A 155 -14.46 -16.60 2.94
C THR A 155 -14.38 -17.82 1.99
N ALA A 156 -15.52 -18.49 1.77
CA ALA A 156 -15.61 -19.64 0.86
C ALA A 156 -15.38 -19.24 -0.61
N ASP A 157 -15.73 -18.01 -0.96
CA ASP A 157 -15.43 -17.36 -2.23
C ASP A 157 -14.24 -16.40 -2.06
N TRP A 158 -13.65 -15.96 -3.17
CA TRP A 158 -12.59 -14.96 -3.17
C TRP A 158 -13.05 -13.65 -2.51
N THR A 159 -12.40 -13.30 -1.41
CA THR A 159 -12.68 -12.08 -0.63
C THR A 159 -11.43 -11.23 -0.56
N ARG A 160 -11.59 -9.94 -0.90
CA ARG A 160 -10.54 -8.92 -0.76
C ARG A 160 -10.41 -8.49 0.70
N PHE A 161 -9.19 -8.52 1.21
CA PHE A 161 -8.78 -7.91 2.47
C PHE A 161 -7.77 -6.81 2.17
N SER A 162 -7.99 -5.60 2.67
CA SER A 162 -7.09 -4.48 2.39
C SER A 162 -7.11 -3.41 3.48
N ILE A 163 -6.04 -2.63 3.52
CA ILE A 163 -5.90 -1.42 4.32
C ILE A 163 -5.14 -0.37 3.52
N VAL A 164 -5.46 0.90 3.77
CA VAL A 164 -4.69 2.04 3.25
C VAL A 164 -3.87 2.64 4.39
N ILE A 165 -2.58 2.81 4.15
CA ILE A 165 -1.69 3.61 4.99
C ILE A 165 -1.77 5.04 4.44
N ASP A 166 -2.46 5.94 5.13
CA ASP A 166 -2.65 7.32 4.68
C ASP A 166 -1.34 8.11 4.61
N ASP A 167 -0.49 7.95 5.62
CA ASP A 167 0.81 8.62 5.71
C ASP A 167 1.90 7.62 6.11
N PRO A 168 2.72 7.13 5.16
CA PRO A 168 3.79 6.18 5.47
C PRO A 168 4.96 6.80 6.25
N VAL A 169 5.02 8.13 6.40
CA VAL A 169 6.09 8.83 7.12
C VAL A 169 5.65 9.38 8.48
N THR A 170 4.47 8.99 8.97
CA THR A 170 3.99 9.37 10.30
C THR A 170 4.81 8.73 11.43
N GLY A 171 5.13 9.53 12.45
CA GLY A 171 5.94 9.07 13.59
C GLY A 171 5.17 8.23 14.63
N SER A 172 3.85 8.36 14.71
CA SER A 172 3.02 7.60 15.66
C SER A 172 2.32 6.45 14.96
N LEU A 173 2.00 5.37 15.69
CA LEU A 173 1.12 4.32 15.18
C LEU A 173 -0.26 4.92 14.83
N PRO A 174 -0.75 4.77 13.59
CA PRO A 174 -2.11 5.17 13.24
C PRO A 174 -3.15 4.32 14.00
N PRO A 175 -4.42 4.78 14.12
CA PRO A 175 -5.48 4.00 14.74
C PRO A 175 -5.60 2.58 14.14
N GLY A 176 -5.68 1.56 14.99
CA GLY A 176 -5.80 0.16 14.60
C GLY A 176 -4.46 -0.52 14.24
N TRP A 177 -3.38 0.23 14.05
CA TRP A 177 -2.05 -0.35 13.87
C TRP A 177 -1.40 -0.69 15.21
N GLY A 178 -0.83 -1.88 15.28
CA GLY A 178 0.00 -2.33 16.38
C GLY A 178 1.48 -2.28 16.04
N GLY A 179 2.31 -2.28 17.09
CA GLY A 179 3.76 -2.45 16.99
C GLY A 179 4.19 -3.79 17.57
N ALA A 180 5.29 -4.34 17.08
CA ALA A 180 5.95 -5.49 17.69
C ALA A 180 7.48 -5.38 17.58
N GLY A 181 8.18 -6.18 18.39
CA GLY A 181 9.63 -6.10 18.59
C GLY A 181 10.03 -5.85 20.04
N ALA A 182 9.09 -5.47 20.90
CA ALA A 182 9.19 -5.40 22.35
C ALA A 182 7.84 -5.73 23.01
N GLU A 183 7.83 -5.83 24.34
CA GLU A 183 6.62 -6.07 25.14
C GLU A 183 6.49 -5.03 26.26
N ASP A 184 5.28 -4.57 26.52
CA ASP A 184 5.04 -3.76 27.71
C ASP A 184 5.24 -4.64 28.97
N PRO A 185 6.11 -4.24 29.92
CA PRO A 185 6.50 -5.10 31.03
C PRO A 185 5.39 -5.34 32.06
N ASN A 186 4.26 -4.63 31.97
CA ASN A 186 3.13 -4.76 32.90
C ASN A 186 1.95 -5.51 32.28
N THR A 187 1.69 -5.27 31.00
CA THR A 187 0.55 -5.82 30.26
C THR A 187 0.94 -6.99 29.37
N PHE A 188 2.22 -7.11 29.03
CA PHE A 188 2.78 -8.08 28.07
C PHE A 188 2.24 -7.93 26.65
N GLU A 189 1.57 -6.81 26.37
CA GLU A 189 1.10 -6.49 25.03
C GLU A 189 2.30 -6.16 24.12
N PRO A 190 2.24 -6.57 22.85
CA PRO A 190 3.28 -6.26 21.88
C PRO A 190 3.38 -4.74 21.66
N THR A 191 4.60 -4.24 21.61
CA THR A 191 4.91 -2.82 21.39
C THR A 191 6.10 -2.67 20.44
N LEU A 192 6.28 -1.48 19.86
CA LEU A 192 7.54 -1.14 19.19
C LEU A 192 8.66 -0.99 20.23
N PRO A 193 9.90 -1.39 19.90
CA PRO A 193 11.06 -1.12 20.75
C PRO A 193 11.26 0.38 21.04
N PRO A 194 11.92 0.73 22.17
CA PRO A 194 12.24 2.13 22.48
C PRO A 194 12.97 2.83 21.33
N GLY A 195 12.44 3.97 20.87
CA GLY A 195 13.03 4.77 19.80
C GLY A 195 12.57 4.39 18.38
N ARG A 196 11.81 3.32 18.23
CA ARG A 196 11.18 2.93 16.97
C ARG A 196 9.83 3.62 16.80
N THR A 197 9.53 3.98 15.55
CA THR A 197 8.29 4.64 15.12
C THR A 197 7.68 3.88 13.95
N PHE A 198 6.43 4.21 13.62
CA PHE A 198 5.78 3.67 12.41
C PHE A 198 6.61 4.00 11.16
N ALA A 199 6.94 5.28 10.95
CA ALA A 199 7.83 5.72 9.87
C ALA A 199 9.20 5.03 9.85
N SER A 200 9.83 4.79 11.00
CA SER A 200 11.17 4.18 11.01
C SER A 200 11.13 2.72 10.54
N VAL A 201 10.06 1.97 10.84
CA VAL A 201 9.84 0.62 10.31
C VAL A 201 9.54 0.68 8.81
N LEU A 202 8.63 1.56 8.39
CA LEU A 202 8.26 1.71 6.98
C LEU A 202 9.40 2.20 6.07
N ALA A 203 10.41 2.87 6.63
CA ALA A 203 11.59 3.30 5.88
C ALA A 203 12.49 2.14 5.43
N ASN A 204 12.37 0.95 6.04
CA ASN A 204 13.21 -0.22 5.73
C ASN A 204 12.39 -1.52 5.85
N VAL A 205 11.25 -1.62 5.15
CA VAL A 205 10.52 -2.90 5.11
C VAL A 205 11.38 -3.92 4.36
N GLU A 206 11.81 -4.98 5.04
CA GLU A 206 12.60 -6.06 4.45
C GLU A 206 11.74 -7.31 4.18
N GLU A 207 10.59 -7.43 4.85
CA GLU A 207 9.62 -8.49 4.61
C GLU A 207 8.19 -7.97 4.84
N ILE A 208 7.29 -8.24 3.90
CA ILE A 208 5.84 -8.10 4.08
C ILE A 208 5.22 -9.47 4.31
N ARG A 209 4.27 -9.56 5.23
CA ARG A 209 3.56 -10.79 5.60
C ARG A 209 2.05 -10.58 5.58
N PHE A 210 1.34 -11.53 5.00
CA PHE A 210 -0.07 -11.79 5.28
C PHE A 210 -0.15 -13.07 6.11
N THR A 211 -0.47 -12.93 7.41
CA THR A 211 -0.31 -14.00 8.39
C THR A 211 -1.53 -14.19 9.27
N THR A 212 -1.72 -15.40 9.76
CA THR A 212 -2.70 -15.70 10.82
C THR A 212 -2.16 -15.50 12.22
N PHE A 213 -0.90 -15.12 12.36
CA PHE A 213 -0.26 -14.83 13.65
C PHE A 213 -0.48 -13.37 14.02
N GLU A 214 -1.42 -13.13 14.93
CA GLU A 214 -1.59 -11.84 15.58
C GLU A 214 -0.57 -11.73 16.73
N PRO A 215 0.30 -10.70 16.73
CA PRO A 215 1.22 -10.47 17.83
C PRO A 215 0.51 -10.45 19.18
N GLY A 216 1.12 -11.08 20.20
CA GLY A 216 0.52 -11.25 21.53
C GLY A 216 -0.40 -12.47 21.70
N TYR A 217 -0.78 -13.15 20.60
CA TYR A 217 -1.64 -14.34 20.67
C TYR A 217 -0.86 -15.64 20.61
N PHE A 218 -1.42 -16.67 21.25
CA PHE A 218 -0.96 -18.05 21.16
C PHE A 218 -1.98 -18.91 20.42
N TYR A 219 -1.50 -19.76 19.52
CA TYR A 219 -2.34 -20.58 18.64
C TYR A 219 -2.16 -22.07 18.90
N GLY A 220 -3.23 -22.84 18.71
CA GLY A 220 -3.21 -24.31 18.75
C GLY A 220 -3.08 -24.93 17.36
N PHE A 221 -2.74 -26.22 17.33
CA PHE A 221 -2.65 -27.01 16.10
C PHE A 221 -3.96 -26.99 15.31
N THR A 222 -3.91 -26.46 14.10
CA THR A 222 -5.05 -26.19 13.22
C THR A 222 -4.71 -26.69 11.81
N ASN A 223 -5.70 -27.23 11.11
CA ASN A 223 -5.59 -27.60 9.71
C ASN A 223 -6.05 -26.44 8.85
N PHE A 224 -5.37 -26.24 7.73
CA PHE A 224 -5.62 -25.15 6.81
C PHE A 224 -5.64 -25.63 5.37
N GLU A 225 -6.59 -25.09 4.61
CA GLU A 225 -6.56 -25.02 3.16
C GLU A 225 -6.95 -23.59 2.78
N LEU A 226 -5.94 -22.80 2.41
CA LEU A 226 -6.06 -21.39 2.04
C LEU A 226 -5.64 -21.21 0.59
N ARG A 227 -6.16 -20.18 -0.05
CA ARG A 227 -5.76 -19.73 -1.37
C ARG A 227 -5.55 -18.23 -1.31
N PHE A 228 -4.51 -17.78 -1.99
CA PHE A 228 -4.07 -16.40 -2.02
C PHE A 228 -3.94 -15.95 -3.47
N ASP A 229 -4.46 -14.79 -3.76
CA ASP A 229 -4.33 -14.14 -5.06
C ASP A 229 -4.20 -12.62 -4.89
N ASN A 230 -3.70 -11.95 -5.92
CA ASN A 230 -3.57 -10.50 -6.01
C ASN A 230 -3.00 -9.80 -4.75
N PRO A 231 -1.94 -10.32 -4.07
CA PRO A 231 -1.26 -9.54 -3.06
C PRO A 231 -0.76 -8.25 -3.72
N THR A 232 -1.11 -7.13 -3.10
CA THR A 232 -1.00 -5.80 -3.65
C THR A 232 -0.26 -4.92 -2.67
N VAL A 233 0.76 -4.23 -3.19
CA VAL A 233 1.34 -3.04 -2.59
C VAL A 233 1.27 -1.95 -3.64
N SER A 234 0.43 -0.95 -3.43
CA SER A 234 0.19 0.09 -4.42
C SER A 234 0.22 1.47 -3.81
N ALA A 235 1.03 2.35 -4.39
CA ALA A 235 0.86 3.78 -4.19
C ALA A 235 -0.51 4.19 -4.74
N LEU A 236 -1.37 4.70 -3.88
CA LEU A 236 -2.59 5.36 -4.33
C LEU A 236 -2.24 6.77 -4.78
N ALA A 237 -3.04 7.33 -5.70
CA ALA A 237 -2.93 8.76 -5.96
C ALA A 237 -3.11 9.49 -4.63
N ALA A 238 -2.16 10.38 -4.29
CA ALA A 238 -2.28 11.18 -3.09
C ALA A 238 -3.64 11.90 -3.10
N PRO A 239 -4.39 11.89 -1.98
CA PRO A 239 -5.64 12.61 -1.85
C PRO A 239 -5.41 14.04 -2.32
N ILE A 240 -6.14 14.45 -3.35
CA ILE A 240 -6.01 15.81 -3.85
C ILE A 240 -6.80 16.70 -2.89
N LEU A 241 -6.13 17.68 -2.29
CA LEU A 241 -6.81 18.66 -1.45
C LEU A 241 -7.91 19.36 -2.28
N GLY A 242 -9.13 19.36 -1.76
CA GLY A 242 -10.33 19.84 -2.45
C GLY A 242 -11.00 18.85 -3.40
N ASP A 243 -10.46 17.65 -3.65
CA ASP A 243 -11.16 16.58 -4.39
C ASP A 243 -12.19 15.94 -3.45
N MET A 244 -13.43 16.43 -3.55
CA MET A 244 -14.55 16.15 -2.66
C MET A 244 -15.47 15.04 -3.21
N ASN A 245 -15.26 14.58 -4.44
CA ASN A 245 -15.93 13.37 -4.93
C ASN A 245 -15.00 12.15 -4.96
N CYS A 246 -13.71 12.33 -4.64
CA CYS A 246 -12.68 11.30 -4.62
C CYS A 246 -12.49 10.60 -5.97
N ASP A 247 -12.70 11.31 -7.08
CA ASP A 247 -12.45 10.78 -8.44
C ASP A 247 -10.98 10.88 -8.86
N GLY A 248 -10.12 11.44 -8.00
CA GLY A 248 -8.70 11.60 -8.23
C GLY A 248 -8.36 12.83 -9.08
N VAL A 249 -9.32 13.74 -9.30
CA VAL A 249 -9.13 14.95 -10.09
C VAL A 249 -9.86 16.13 -9.46
N PHE A 250 -9.11 17.09 -8.90
CA PHE A 250 -9.71 18.37 -8.50
C PHE A 250 -10.19 19.19 -9.71
N ASN A 251 -11.50 19.41 -9.80
CA ASN A 251 -12.16 20.16 -10.86
C ASN A 251 -13.52 20.73 -10.41
N ASN A 252 -14.35 21.20 -11.35
CA ASN A 252 -15.64 21.80 -11.01
C ASN A 252 -16.70 20.79 -10.50
N PHE A 253 -16.47 19.49 -10.64
CA PHE A 253 -17.33 18.42 -10.11
C PHE A 253 -17.17 18.24 -8.59
N ASP A 254 -16.17 18.86 -7.98
CA ASP A 254 -15.98 18.87 -6.52
C ASP A 254 -16.82 19.92 -5.80
N ILE A 255 -17.39 20.88 -6.52
CA ILE A 255 -18.17 21.98 -5.92
C ILE A 255 -19.44 21.46 -5.25
N ASP A 256 -20.21 20.61 -5.94
CA ASP A 256 -21.46 20.08 -5.39
C ASP A 256 -21.21 19.15 -4.17
N PRO A 257 -20.23 18.22 -4.20
CA PRO A 257 -19.83 17.47 -3.01
C PRO A 257 -19.28 18.34 -1.88
N PHE A 258 -18.49 19.39 -2.16
CA PHE A 258 -18.02 20.35 -1.15
C PHE A 258 -19.20 21.03 -0.45
N VAL A 259 -20.19 21.50 -1.22
CA VAL A 259 -21.40 22.10 -0.66
C VAL A 259 -22.20 21.06 0.12
N LEU A 260 -22.33 19.82 -0.39
CA LEU A 260 -23.02 18.73 0.30
C LEU A 260 -22.39 18.46 1.67
N ALA A 261 -21.06 18.35 1.71
CA ALA A 261 -20.30 18.19 2.94
C ALA A 261 -20.57 19.31 3.95
N LEU A 262 -20.70 20.57 3.50
CA LEU A 262 -20.99 21.71 4.39
C LEU A 262 -22.44 21.72 4.91
N VAL A 263 -23.41 21.34 4.09
CA VAL A 263 -24.84 21.48 4.43
C VAL A 263 -25.43 20.23 5.08
N ASP A 264 -24.91 19.05 4.75
CA ASP A 264 -25.36 17.75 5.24
C ASP A 264 -24.20 16.73 5.26
N PRO A 265 -23.26 16.86 6.23
CA PRO A 265 -22.13 15.94 6.36
C PRO A 265 -22.52 14.45 6.43
N PRO A 266 -23.56 14.04 7.17
CA PRO A 266 -23.98 12.63 7.17
C PRO A 266 -24.38 12.11 5.78
N THR A 267 -25.06 12.93 4.97
CA THR A 267 -25.39 12.53 3.59
C THR A 267 -24.16 12.50 2.70
N TYR A 268 -23.20 13.41 2.89
CA TYR A 268 -21.92 13.37 2.20
C TYR A 268 -21.17 12.07 2.48
N GLU A 269 -20.99 11.69 3.75
CA GLU A 269 -20.31 10.45 4.17
C GLU A 269 -20.99 9.20 3.58
N LEU A 270 -22.32 9.18 3.49
CA LEU A 270 -23.05 8.07 2.85
C LEU A 270 -22.90 8.04 1.32
N THR A 271 -22.70 9.20 0.68
CA THR A 271 -22.58 9.32 -0.77
C THR A 271 -21.14 9.04 -1.24
N TYR A 272 -20.15 9.46 -0.45
CA TYR A 272 -18.72 9.33 -0.72
C TYR A 272 -18.01 8.66 0.47
N PRO A 273 -18.26 7.37 0.74
CA PRO A 273 -17.79 6.69 1.96
C PRO A 273 -16.27 6.58 2.08
N GLU A 274 -15.56 6.58 0.95
CA GLU A 274 -14.09 6.56 0.89
C GLU A 274 -13.47 7.98 0.93
N CYS A 275 -14.30 9.01 1.05
CA CYS A 275 -13.88 10.40 0.93
C CYS A 275 -13.93 11.13 2.27
N SER A 276 -12.76 11.31 2.87
CA SER A 276 -12.64 12.10 4.10
C SER A 276 -13.13 13.53 3.88
N ILE A 277 -14.01 14.01 4.76
CA ILE A 277 -14.50 15.39 4.74
C ILE A 277 -13.38 16.41 4.92
N LEU A 278 -12.28 16.01 5.57
CA LEU A 278 -11.11 16.86 5.78
C LEU A 278 -10.32 17.14 4.49
N ARG A 279 -10.66 16.51 3.36
CA ARG A 279 -10.16 16.97 2.04
C ARG A 279 -10.66 18.38 1.71
N GLY A 280 -11.76 18.80 2.33
CA GLY A 280 -12.31 20.14 2.20
C GLY A 280 -11.68 21.17 3.13
N ASP A 281 -10.81 20.79 4.07
CA ASP A 281 -10.07 21.72 4.93
C ASP A 281 -8.95 22.39 4.12
N ILE A 282 -9.33 23.33 3.26
CA ILE A 282 -8.41 23.99 2.34
C ILE A 282 -7.52 25.00 3.07
N ASN A 283 -7.98 25.50 4.22
CA ASN A 283 -7.22 26.46 5.00
C ASN A 283 -6.19 25.78 5.93
N GLY A 284 -6.33 24.48 6.19
CA GLY A 284 -5.40 23.63 6.94
C GLY A 284 -5.45 23.82 8.45
N ASP A 285 -6.58 24.27 9.01
CA ASP A 285 -6.75 24.50 10.45
C ASP A 285 -7.23 23.26 11.22
N GLY A 286 -7.48 22.16 10.51
CA GLY A 286 -7.94 20.88 11.05
C GLY A 286 -9.46 20.78 11.14
N GLU A 287 -10.22 21.80 10.70
CA GLU A 287 -11.67 21.81 10.71
C GLU A 287 -12.24 22.13 9.33
N PHE A 288 -13.10 21.26 8.80
CA PHE A 288 -13.88 21.58 7.62
C PHE A 288 -15.11 22.43 7.98
N ASN A 289 -15.13 23.70 7.56
CA ASN A 289 -16.22 24.63 7.84
C ASN A 289 -16.35 25.75 6.79
N ASN A 290 -17.14 26.79 7.08
CA ASN A 290 -17.37 27.88 6.12
C ASN A 290 -16.12 28.74 5.82
N PHE A 291 -15.06 28.64 6.62
CA PHE A 291 -13.79 29.33 6.36
C PHE A 291 -13.01 28.68 5.20
N ASP A 292 -13.37 27.47 4.78
CA ASP A 292 -12.77 26.80 3.63
C ASP A 292 -13.36 27.22 2.28
N ILE A 293 -14.51 27.92 2.27
CA ILE A 293 -15.21 28.31 1.04
C ILE A 293 -14.34 29.22 0.18
N ASP A 294 -13.82 30.30 0.77
CA ASP A 294 -13.00 31.28 0.05
C ASP A 294 -11.70 30.66 -0.52
N PRO A 295 -10.90 29.90 0.26
CA PRO A 295 -9.73 29.22 -0.28
C PRO A 295 -10.09 28.12 -1.28
N PHE A 296 -11.20 27.38 -1.11
CA PHE A 296 -11.67 26.41 -2.10
C PHE A 296 -12.01 27.07 -3.44
N VAL A 297 -12.72 28.20 -3.42
CA VAL A 297 -13.02 28.99 -4.63
C VAL A 297 -11.72 29.47 -5.29
N ALA A 298 -10.72 29.89 -4.50
CA ALA A 298 -9.41 30.25 -5.04
C ALA A 298 -8.74 29.04 -5.73
N CYS A 299 -8.83 27.84 -5.16
CA CYS A 299 -8.33 26.62 -5.81
C CYS A 299 -9.03 26.36 -7.14
N VAL A 300 -10.37 26.41 -7.18
CA VAL A 300 -11.16 26.18 -8.40
C VAL A 300 -10.74 27.14 -9.52
N LEU A 301 -10.51 28.41 -9.19
CA LEU A 301 -10.06 29.42 -10.15
C LEU A 301 -8.64 29.18 -10.66
N ASN A 302 -7.78 28.54 -9.86
CA ASN A 302 -6.40 28.22 -10.21
C ASN A 302 -6.22 26.80 -10.75
N LEU A 303 -7.28 25.97 -10.76
CA LEU A 303 -7.26 24.55 -11.09
C LEU A 303 -6.25 23.75 -10.25
N GLY A 304 -6.17 24.07 -8.95
CA GLY A 304 -5.34 23.35 -7.98
C GLY A 304 -5.29 24.04 -6.62
N CYS A 305 -5.15 23.23 -5.55
CA CYS A 305 -4.91 23.70 -4.19
C CYS A 305 -3.42 23.64 -3.81
N PRO A 306 -2.98 24.45 -2.81
CA PRO A 306 -1.60 24.47 -2.33
C PRO A 306 -1.11 23.15 -1.74
#